data_AF-A0A5E8VID5-F1
#
_entry.id   AF-A0A5E8VID5-F1
#
_cell.length_a   1.000
_cell.length_b   1.000
_cell.length_c   1.000
_cell.angle_alpha   90.00
_cell.angle_beta   90.00
_cell.angle_gamma   90.00
#
_symmetry.space_group_name_H-M   'P 1'
#
loop_
_entity.id
_entity.type
_entity.pdbx_description
1 polymer ?
#
loop_
_entity_poly.entity_id
_entity_poly.type
_entity_poly.pdbx_seq_one_letter_code
_entity_poly.pdbx_strand_id
1 'polypeptide(L)'
;MTTFFDSQAARLHIETLFGTADAVVNIRTTPESEACVARVFGHSKSPSDKQQHRFKFNGRYDQLSSALRSRNVNGWAVFITPNDTDGKGVKKANIRRARNVVLDLDGAPLPPRGFRIPPHIVVETSRGKYQCTWCIEPTTDIGAAEDISRRLALRYHGDPKVCDASHVFRLAGFLHQKPGRKPFSSRILHLGFEPPVKLSRFDFLPQMPEQSRRSSQGGIGVVDAKAAALLFRHYPIEALNSNEAWLTFAMALHAACDGHGEVARLFFDFCLSDPTYCNDYDDACNQARWESFDSNRANGLTAGTLRKLCRDHGVPGDVIFRIFNDASKDFENV
;
A
#
# COMPACT_ATOMS: atom_id res chain seq x y z
N MET A 1 24.03 -25.96 19.14
CA MET A 1 24.68 -25.52 17.89
C MET A 1 23.60 -25.05 16.92
N THR A 2 23.67 -23.78 16.52
CA THR A 2 23.57 -23.34 15.12
C THR A 2 22.47 -23.95 14.24
N THR A 3 21.33 -23.26 14.15
CA THR A 3 20.65 -23.07 12.86
C THR A 3 20.16 -21.62 12.77
N PHE A 4 21.09 -20.71 12.47
CA PHE A 4 20.76 -19.33 12.08
C PHE A 4 19.88 -19.29 10.82
N PHE A 5 19.90 -20.37 10.05
CA PHE A 5 19.20 -20.54 8.80
C PHE A 5 18.62 -21.94 8.72
N ASP A 6 17.33 -22.02 8.42
CA ASP A 6 16.66 -23.27 8.12
C ASP A 6 16.35 -23.29 6.62
N SER A 7 17.27 -23.85 5.83
CA SER A 7 17.08 -23.96 4.39
C SER A 7 16.01 -24.95 4.00
N GLN A 8 15.69 -25.93 4.85
CA GLN A 8 14.59 -26.84 4.60
C GLN A 8 13.26 -26.09 4.71
N ALA A 9 13.08 -25.27 5.75
CA ALA A 9 11.92 -24.40 5.88
C ALA A 9 11.78 -23.43 4.70
N ALA A 10 12.88 -22.82 4.24
CA ALA A 10 12.83 -21.94 3.07
C ALA A 10 12.40 -22.68 1.78
N ARG A 11 12.93 -23.90 1.56
CA ARG A 11 12.55 -24.75 0.42
C ARG A 11 11.09 -25.17 0.49
N LEU A 12 10.62 -25.68 1.63
CA LEU A 12 9.24 -26.10 1.83
C LEU A 12 8.26 -24.95 1.66
N HIS A 13 8.62 -23.75 2.13
CA HIS A 13 7.81 -22.54 1.90
C HIS A 13 7.69 -22.25 0.39
N ILE A 14 8.80 -22.25 -0.34
CA ILE A 14 8.79 -22.03 -1.80
C ILE A 14 8.01 -23.13 -2.52
N GLU A 15 8.26 -24.39 -2.20
CA GLU A 15 7.57 -25.53 -2.78
C GLU A 15 6.05 -25.45 -2.58
N THR A 16 5.61 -25.08 -1.37
CA THR A 16 4.19 -24.91 -1.09
C THR A 16 3.57 -23.81 -1.94
N LEU A 17 4.23 -22.66 -2.07
CA LEU A 17 3.68 -21.50 -2.78
C LEU A 17 3.74 -21.61 -4.31
N PHE A 18 4.64 -22.41 -4.86
CA PHE A 18 4.91 -22.48 -6.30
C PHE A 18 4.72 -23.90 -6.88
N GLY A 19 4.42 -24.90 -6.05
CA GLY A 19 4.27 -26.31 -6.43
C GLY A 19 5.60 -27.05 -6.65
N THR A 20 6.74 -26.37 -6.53
CA THR A 20 8.08 -26.98 -6.67
C THR A 20 9.14 -26.13 -5.96
N ALA A 21 10.12 -26.79 -5.33
CA ALA A 21 11.26 -26.12 -4.71
C ALA A 21 12.21 -25.46 -5.75
N ASP A 22 12.14 -25.88 -7.01
CA ASP A 22 12.99 -25.37 -8.10
C ASP A 22 12.39 -24.15 -8.84
N ALA A 23 11.29 -23.60 -8.32
CA ALA A 23 10.66 -22.43 -8.90
C ALA A 23 11.63 -21.23 -8.98
N VAL A 24 11.55 -20.49 -10.08
CA VAL A 24 12.19 -19.17 -10.17
C VAL A 24 11.34 -18.18 -9.38
N VAL A 25 11.90 -17.70 -8.26
CA VAL A 25 11.18 -16.85 -7.31
C VAL A 25 11.72 -15.43 -7.30
N ASN A 26 10.88 -14.48 -6.93
CA ASN A 26 11.30 -13.12 -6.62
C ASN A 26 11.48 -12.97 -5.12
N ILE A 27 12.69 -12.61 -4.70
CA ILE A 27 13.02 -12.37 -3.30
C ILE A 27 13.48 -10.92 -3.14
N ARG A 28 13.04 -10.29 -2.05
CA ARG A 28 13.42 -8.94 -1.67
C ARG A 28 14.15 -9.00 -0.34
N THR A 29 15.24 -8.24 -0.22
CA THR A 29 15.85 -7.98 1.08
C THR A 29 15.77 -6.51 1.43
N THR A 30 15.49 -6.22 2.70
CA THR A 30 15.40 -4.85 3.23
C THR A 30 16.24 -4.71 4.48
N PRO A 31 16.86 -3.56 4.76
CA PRO A 31 17.53 -3.33 6.02
C PRO A 31 16.52 -3.51 7.16
N GLU A 32 16.92 -4.19 8.23
CA GLU A 32 16.03 -4.47 9.35
C GLU A 32 16.67 -4.23 10.71
N SER A 33 17.82 -4.85 10.99
CA SER A 33 18.45 -4.70 12.30
C SER A 33 18.91 -3.27 12.53
N GLU A 34 19.00 -2.85 13.79
CA GLU A 34 19.42 -1.49 14.15
C GLU A 34 20.78 -1.15 13.54
N ALA A 35 21.77 -2.04 13.66
CA ALA A 35 23.09 -1.88 13.05
C ALA A 35 23.03 -1.82 11.51
N CYS A 36 22.14 -2.59 10.87
CA CYS A 36 21.98 -2.57 9.41
C CYS A 36 21.32 -1.28 8.93
N VAL A 37 20.25 -0.84 9.62
CA VAL A 37 19.56 0.42 9.37
C VAL A 37 20.52 1.59 9.57
N ALA A 38 21.31 1.60 10.65
CA ALA A 38 22.33 2.61 10.90
C ALA A 38 23.44 2.59 9.82
N ARG A 39 23.92 1.42 9.40
CA ARG A 39 24.93 1.30 8.34
C ARG A 39 24.43 1.78 6.98
N VAL A 40 23.16 1.50 6.65
CA VAL A 40 22.57 1.84 5.35
C VAL A 40 22.08 3.28 5.31
N PHE A 41 21.47 3.77 6.39
CA PHE A 41 20.79 5.07 6.43
C PHE A 41 21.46 6.10 7.35
N GLY A 42 22.52 5.76 8.06
CA GLY A 42 23.18 6.67 9.02
C GLY A 42 23.78 7.93 8.37
N HIS A 43 23.95 7.93 7.05
CA HIS A 43 24.41 9.07 6.26
C HIS A 43 23.31 9.65 5.35
N SER A 44 22.09 9.08 5.34
CA SER A 44 20.98 9.53 4.49
C SER A 44 20.39 10.83 5.01
N LYS A 45 20.32 11.86 4.16
CA LYS A 45 19.85 13.21 4.54
C LYS A 45 18.36 13.42 4.28
N SER A 46 17.70 12.58 3.47
CA SER A 46 16.28 12.73 3.12
C SER A 46 15.44 11.44 3.23
N PRO A 47 14.11 11.53 3.37
CA PRO A 47 13.20 10.36 3.29
C PRO A 47 13.25 9.61 1.95
N SER A 48 13.54 10.30 0.84
CA SER A 48 13.72 9.69 -0.48
C SER A 48 14.98 8.82 -0.56
N ASP A 49 16.08 9.21 0.11
CA ASP A 49 17.29 8.39 0.21
C ASP A 49 17.01 7.06 0.90
N LYS A 50 16.06 7.06 1.85
CA LYS A 50 15.68 5.84 2.58
C LYS A 50 14.92 4.82 1.73
N GLN A 51 14.32 5.21 0.60
CA GLN A 51 13.62 4.28 -0.30
C GLN A 51 14.55 3.49 -1.23
N GLN A 52 15.80 3.94 -1.44
CA GLN A 52 16.70 3.38 -2.46
C GLN A 52 17.39 2.06 -2.08
N HIS A 53 17.29 1.59 -0.83
CA HIS A 53 18.11 0.49 -0.34
C HIS A 53 17.34 -0.83 -0.18
N ARG A 54 16.81 -1.37 -1.28
CA ARG A 54 16.21 -2.72 -1.34
C ARG A 54 16.88 -3.55 -2.42
N PHE A 55 17.45 -4.69 -2.07
CA PHE A 55 17.96 -5.62 -3.08
C PHE A 55 16.85 -6.56 -3.55
N LYS A 56 16.83 -6.81 -4.86
CA LYS A 56 15.91 -7.73 -5.52
C LYS A 56 16.71 -8.89 -6.10
N PHE A 57 16.19 -10.09 -5.95
CA PHE A 57 16.74 -11.31 -6.50
C PHE A 57 15.67 -12.00 -7.33
N ASN A 58 16.10 -12.58 -8.45
CA ASN A 58 15.28 -13.44 -9.28
C ASN A 58 16.11 -14.69 -9.60
N GLY A 59 15.60 -15.87 -9.29
CA GLY A 59 16.32 -17.12 -9.47
C GLY A 59 15.77 -18.24 -8.60
N ARG A 60 16.35 -19.45 -8.72
CA ARG A 60 16.02 -20.57 -7.85
C ARG A 60 16.63 -20.39 -6.47
N TYR A 61 15.99 -20.92 -5.43
CA TYR A 61 16.48 -20.78 -4.05
C TYR A 61 17.95 -21.20 -3.90
N ASP A 62 18.35 -22.32 -4.51
CA ASP A 62 19.71 -22.84 -4.38
C ASP A 62 20.78 -21.91 -4.92
N GLN A 63 20.45 -21.19 -6.01
CA GLN A 63 21.33 -20.18 -6.60
C GLN A 63 21.43 -18.92 -5.73
N LEU A 64 20.36 -18.60 -4.99
CA LEU A 64 20.25 -17.37 -4.19
C LEU A 64 20.69 -17.57 -2.73
N SER A 65 20.62 -18.79 -2.21
CA SER A 65 20.68 -19.12 -0.79
C SER A 65 21.89 -18.52 -0.07
N SER A 66 23.10 -18.66 -0.63
CA SER A 66 24.34 -18.08 -0.06
C SER A 66 24.28 -16.57 0.06
N ALA A 67 23.79 -15.87 -0.97
CA ALA A 67 23.67 -14.41 -0.97
C ALA A 67 22.59 -13.92 0.02
N LEU A 68 21.48 -14.67 0.14
CA LEU A 68 20.40 -14.36 1.08
C LEU A 68 20.83 -14.56 2.53
N ARG A 69 21.52 -15.68 2.82
CA ARG A 69 22.09 -15.95 4.15
C ARG A 69 23.08 -14.88 4.55
N SER A 70 24.03 -14.55 3.68
CA SER A 70 25.01 -13.49 3.93
C SER A 70 24.32 -12.15 4.25
N ARG A 71 23.30 -11.76 3.49
CA ARG A 71 22.53 -10.54 3.79
C ARG A 71 21.78 -10.63 5.11
N ASN A 72 21.13 -11.74 5.42
CA ASN A 72 20.39 -11.85 6.67
C ASN A 72 21.32 -11.86 7.90
N VAL A 73 22.50 -12.48 7.85
CA VAL A 73 23.54 -12.31 8.89
C VAL A 73 23.89 -10.84 9.08
N ASN A 74 23.96 -10.08 7.98
CA ASN A 74 24.24 -8.64 8.00
C ASN A 74 23.02 -7.76 8.32
N GLY A 75 21.98 -8.32 8.94
CA GLY A 75 20.83 -7.58 9.47
C GLY A 75 19.76 -7.20 8.45
N TRP A 76 19.72 -7.87 7.30
CA TRP A 76 18.67 -7.66 6.29
C TRP A 76 17.53 -8.66 6.47
N ALA A 77 16.27 -8.20 6.45
CA ALA A 77 15.11 -9.08 6.35
C ALA A 77 15.01 -9.70 4.95
N VAL A 78 14.47 -10.92 4.86
CA VAL A 78 14.27 -11.66 3.60
C VAL A 78 12.78 -11.89 3.38
N PHE A 79 12.28 -11.47 2.22
CA PHE A 79 10.88 -11.56 1.83
C PHE A 79 10.72 -12.22 0.47
N ILE A 80 9.59 -12.90 0.27
CA ILE A 80 9.21 -13.55 -0.98
C ILE A 80 7.96 -12.89 -1.57
N THR A 81 7.91 -12.78 -2.90
CA THR A 81 6.67 -12.44 -3.61
C THR A 81 5.85 -13.72 -3.84
N PRO A 82 4.65 -13.84 -3.24
CA PRO A 82 3.87 -15.07 -3.28
C PRO A 82 3.07 -15.24 -4.58
N ASN A 83 3.02 -14.25 -5.47
CA ASN A 83 2.22 -14.31 -6.70
C ASN A 83 3.08 -14.24 -7.97
N ASP A 84 2.50 -14.60 -9.12
CA ASP A 84 3.22 -14.67 -10.39
C ASP A 84 3.53 -13.27 -10.90
N THR A 85 4.80 -13.03 -11.22
CA THR A 85 5.23 -11.76 -11.83
C THR A 85 5.58 -11.94 -13.30
N ASP A 86 5.61 -10.85 -14.05
CA ASP A 86 6.14 -10.80 -15.41
C ASP A 86 7.68 -10.86 -15.52
N GLY A 87 8.39 -10.91 -14.39
CA GLY A 87 9.85 -10.90 -14.32
C GLY A 87 10.48 -9.50 -14.46
N LYS A 88 9.69 -8.47 -14.78
CA LYS A 88 10.15 -7.07 -14.90
C LYS A 88 10.06 -6.31 -13.59
N GLY A 89 9.42 -6.90 -12.57
CA GLY A 89 9.55 -6.46 -11.19
C GLY A 89 8.44 -6.99 -10.28
N VAL A 90 8.13 -6.22 -9.23
CA VAL A 90 7.28 -6.64 -8.10
C VAL A 90 6.25 -5.56 -7.71
N LYS A 91 5.89 -4.68 -8.65
CA LYS A 91 4.76 -3.76 -8.50
C LYS A 91 3.47 -4.47 -8.90
N LYS A 92 2.31 -3.93 -8.51
CA LYS A 92 0.99 -4.47 -8.93
C LYS A 92 0.86 -4.65 -10.44
N ALA A 93 1.35 -3.70 -11.24
CA ALA A 93 1.37 -3.78 -12.70
C ALA A 93 2.20 -4.95 -13.27
N ASN A 94 3.08 -5.53 -12.45
CA ASN A 94 3.92 -6.66 -12.84
C ASN A 94 3.32 -8.01 -12.41
N ILE A 95 2.22 -8.02 -11.66
CA ILE A 95 1.54 -9.25 -11.24
C ILE A 95 0.71 -9.78 -12.41
N ARG A 96 1.06 -10.97 -12.92
CA ARG A 96 0.34 -11.62 -14.02
C ARG A 96 -0.87 -12.40 -13.53
N ARG A 97 -0.70 -13.14 -12.44
CA ARG A 97 -1.72 -14.01 -11.85
C ARG A 97 -1.57 -14.06 -10.34
N ALA A 98 -2.69 -14.03 -9.64
CA ALA A 98 -2.74 -14.41 -8.23
C ALA A 98 -2.82 -15.93 -8.14
N ARG A 99 -1.95 -16.53 -7.35
CA ARG A 99 -1.93 -17.97 -7.02
C ARG A 99 -1.91 -18.25 -5.53
N ASN A 100 -1.76 -17.20 -4.72
CA ASN A 100 -1.78 -17.25 -3.27
C ASN A 100 -2.59 -16.07 -2.71
N VAL A 101 -3.39 -16.33 -1.68
CA VAL A 101 -3.95 -15.30 -0.79
C VAL A 101 -3.30 -15.44 0.58
N VAL A 102 -2.86 -14.32 1.16
CA VAL A 102 -2.06 -14.31 2.38
C VAL A 102 -2.74 -13.43 3.43
N LEU A 103 -2.81 -13.94 4.65
CA LEU A 103 -3.25 -13.24 5.85
C LEU A 103 -2.05 -13.03 6.77
N ASP A 104 -1.68 -11.77 7.03
CA ASP A 104 -0.81 -11.42 8.16
C ASP A 104 -1.68 -11.09 9.36
N LEU A 105 -1.54 -11.83 10.46
CA LEU A 105 -2.38 -11.64 11.64
C LEU A 105 -2.00 -10.39 12.47
N ASP A 106 -0.89 -9.71 12.19
CA ASP A 106 -0.38 -8.53 12.93
C ASP A 106 -0.36 -8.62 14.47
N GLY A 107 -0.35 -9.83 15.03
CA GLY A 107 -0.39 -10.06 16.47
C GLY A 107 -1.75 -10.51 17.01
N ALA A 108 -2.78 -10.60 16.17
CA ALA A 108 -3.91 -11.46 16.45
C ALA A 108 -3.44 -12.92 16.59
N PRO A 109 -4.01 -13.69 17.54
CA PRO A 109 -3.67 -15.09 17.70
C PRO A 109 -4.24 -15.94 16.54
N LEU A 110 -3.67 -17.12 16.33
CA LEU A 110 -4.33 -18.13 15.49
C LEU A 110 -5.71 -18.45 16.09
N PRO A 111 -6.76 -18.64 15.26
CA PRO A 111 -8.10 -18.93 15.75
C PRO A 111 -8.10 -20.25 16.54
N PRO A 112 -8.63 -20.29 17.79
CA PRO A 112 -8.59 -21.49 18.63
C PRO A 112 -9.29 -22.72 18.03
N ARG A 113 -10.33 -22.49 17.20
CA ARG A 113 -11.07 -23.54 16.48
C ARG A 113 -10.50 -23.84 15.09
N GLY A 114 -9.35 -23.25 14.74
CA GLY A 114 -8.77 -23.30 13.41
C GLY A 114 -9.50 -22.41 12.39
N PHE A 115 -8.94 -22.36 11.18
CA PHE A 115 -9.56 -21.69 10.04
C PHE A 115 -10.61 -22.61 9.42
N ARG A 116 -11.73 -22.04 8.93
CA ARG A 116 -12.77 -22.83 8.22
C ARG A 116 -12.21 -23.56 6.99
N ILE A 117 -11.29 -22.90 6.28
CA ILE A 117 -10.45 -23.52 5.27
C ILE A 117 -9.03 -23.49 5.86
N PRO A 118 -8.39 -24.65 6.11
CA PRO A 118 -7.01 -24.67 6.59
C PRO A 118 -6.06 -24.00 5.57
N PRO A 119 -5.13 -23.12 6.02
CA PRO A 119 -4.08 -22.59 5.15
C PRO A 119 -3.10 -23.69 4.75
N HIS A 120 -2.53 -23.60 3.54
CA HIS A 120 -1.47 -24.50 3.07
C HIS A 120 -0.16 -24.30 3.81
N ILE A 121 0.07 -23.09 4.34
CA ILE A 121 1.24 -22.84 5.20
C ILE A 121 0.92 -21.82 6.28
N VAL A 122 1.40 -22.08 7.50
CA VAL A 122 1.46 -21.10 8.58
C VAL A 122 2.90 -20.89 8.99
N VAL A 123 3.35 -19.64 8.91
CA VAL A 123 4.70 -19.23 9.32
C VAL A 123 4.60 -18.37 10.57
N GLU A 124 5.29 -18.76 11.63
CA GLU A 124 5.56 -17.88 12.75
C GLU A 124 6.73 -16.96 12.38
N THR A 125 6.43 -15.68 12.14
CA THR A 125 7.43 -14.70 11.67
C THR A 125 8.21 -14.08 12.82
N SER A 126 7.59 -14.01 13.99
CA SER A 126 8.18 -13.73 15.30
C SER A 126 7.28 -14.35 16.36
N ARG A 127 7.77 -14.49 17.59
CA ARG A 127 7.00 -15.09 18.69
C ARG A 127 5.58 -14.51 18.77
N GLY A 128 4.57 -15.34 18.53
CA GLY A 128 3.15 -14.94 18.58
C GLY A 128 2.64 -14.13 17.38
N LYS A 129 3.39 -14.02 16.28
CA LYS A 129 2.97 -13.37 15.04
C LYS A 129 3.03 -14.33 13.87
N TYR A 130 1.97 -14.39 13.08
CA TYR A 130 1.78 -15.42 12.07
C TYR A 130 1.39 -14.86 10.71
N GLN A 131 1.91 -15.49 9.66
CA GLN A 131 1.46 -15.34 8.28
C GLN A 131 0.86 -16.67 7.83
N CYS A 132 -0.39 -16.62 7.34
CA CYS A 132 -1.14 -17.78 6.88
C CYS A 132 -1.41 -17.63 5.38
N THR A 133 -1.04 -18.63 4.58
CA THR A 133 -1.20 -18.58 3.13
C THR A 133 -2.06 -19.73 2.64
N TRP A 134 -2.99 -19.41 1.76
CA TRP A 134 -3.75 -20.38 0.98
C TRP A 134 -3.30 -20.31 -0.48
N CYS A 135 -2.88 -21.44 -1.02
CA CYS A 135 -2.69 -21.61 -2.46
C CYS A 135 -4.08 -21.66 -3.10
N ILE A 136 -4.29 -20.84 -4.13
CA ILE A 136 -5.56 -20.74 -4.85
C ILE A 136 -5.40 -21.21 -6.29
N GLU A 137 -6.50 -21.62 -6.93
CA GLU A 137 -6.48 -21.81 -8.38
C GLU A 137 -5.98 -20.51 -9.06
N PRO A 138 -4.93 -20.57 -9.89
CA PRO A 138 -4.34 -19.36 -10.46
C PRO A 138 -5.36 -18.55 -11.26
N THR A 139 -5.47 -17.25 -10.98
CA THR A 139 -6.43 -16.36 -11.63
C THR A 139 -5.77 -15.07 -12.09
N THR A 140 -6.26 -14.51 -13.20
CA THR A 140 -5.94 -13.15 -13.67
C THR A 140 -6.82 -12.09 -13.01
N ASP A 141 -7.87 -12.49 -12.30
CA ASP A 141 -8.68 -11.57 -11.48
C ASP A 141 -7.96 -11.25 -10.16
N ILE A 142 -7.01 -10.33 -10.25
CA ILE A 142 -6.22 -9.86 -9.12
C ILE A 142 -7.13 -9.17 -8.07
N GLY A 143 -8.19 -8.49 -8.52
CA GLY A 143 -9.12 -7.80 -7.65
C GLY A 143 -9.85 -8.74 -6.70
N ALA A 144 -10.34 -9.88 -7.20
CA ALA A 144 -10.99 -10.91 -6.41
C ALA A 144 -10.05 -11.55 -5.36
N ALA A 145 -8.80 -11.82 -5.73
CA ALA A 145 -7.82 -12.37 -4.79
C ALA A 145 -7.46 -11.39 -3.66
N GLU A 146 -7.29 -10.10 -4.00
CA GLU A 146 -7.09 -9.04 -3.00
C GLU A 146 -8.33 -8.85 -2.11
N ASP A 147 -9.53 -8.98 -2.68
CA ASP A 147 -10.79 -8.91 -1.91
C ASP A 147 -10.87 -9.99 -0.85
N ILE A 148 -10.56 -11.24 -1.23
CA ILE A 148 -10.49 -12.35 -0.28
C ILE A 148 -9.44 -12.09 0.80
N SER A 149 -8.28 -11.54 0.43
CA SER A 149 -7.22 -11.21 1.41
C SER A 149 -7.70 -10.13 2.41
N ARG A 150 -8.45 -9.12 1.95
CA ARG A 150 -9.09 -8.11 2.82
C ARG A 150 -10.16 -8.72 3.74
N ARG A 151 -11.03 -9.58 3.19
CA ARG A 151 -12.09 -10.25 3.95
C ARG A 151 -11.53 -11.24 4.99
N LEU A 152 -10.40 -11.89 4.69
CA LEU A 152 -9.63 -12.68 5.66
C LEU A 152 -9.11 -11.79 6.79
N ALA A 153 -8.47 -10.66 6.46
CA ALA A 153 -7.97 -9.71 7.46
C ALA A 153 -9.12 -9.18 8.34
N LEU A 154 -10.26 -8.83 7.76
CA LEU A 154 -11.46 -8.40 8.49
C LEU A 154 -11.96 -9.50 9.44
N ARG A 155 -12.10 -10.73 8.95
CA ARG A 155 -12.67 -11.85 9.72
C ARG A 155 -11.79 -12.31 10.87
N TYR A 156 -10.48 -12.21 10.72
CA TYR A 156 -9.48 -12.74 11.65
C TYR A 156 -8.61 -11.65 12.30
N HIS A 157 -9.01 -10.39 12.18
CA HIS A 157 -8.32 -9.24 12.77
C HIS A 157 -6.84 -9.12 12.34
N GLY A 158 -6.56 -9.43 11.07
CA GLY A 158 -5.23 -9.28 10.48
C GLY A 158 -4.94 -7.87 9.96
N ASP A 159 -3.75 -7.65 9.41
CA ASP A 159 -3.32 -6.35 8.88
C ASP A 159 -4.06 -6.00 7.56
N PRO A 160 -4.91 -4.96 7.53
CA PRO A 160 -5.58 -4.54 6.31
C PRO A 160 -4.64 -3.86 5.29
N LYS A 161 -3.40 -3.52 5.67
CA LYS A 161 -2.44 -2.78 4.82
C LYS A 161 -1.65 -3.68 3.89
N VAL A 162 -1.70 -5.00 4.06
CA VAL A 162 -0.87 -5.96 3.34
C VAL A 162 -1.69 -6.92 2.46
N CYS A 163 -2.91 -6.53 2.10
CA CYS A 163 -3.83 -7.35 1.31
C CYS A 163 -3.65 -7.21 -0.21
N ASP A 164 -2.69 -6.40 -0.69
CA ASP A 164 -2.44 -6.23 -2.12
C ASP A 164 -1.68 -7.43 -2.71
N ALA A 165 -1.96 -7.81 -3.96
CA ALA A 165 -1.39 -9.02 -4.55
C ALA A 165 0.12 -8.91 -4.81
N SER A 166 0.67 -7.69 -4.78
CA SER A 166 2.11 -7.41 -4.93
C SER A 166 2.86 -7.34 -3.60
N HIS A 167 2.17 -7.55 -2.47
CA HIS A 167 2.79 -7.53 -1.17
C HIS A 167 3.84 -8.65 -1.04
N VAL A 168 4.90 -8.38 -0.28
CA VAL A 168 5.97 -9.35 -0.04
C VAL A 168 5.90 -9.82 1.41
N PHE A 169 6.01 -11.13 1.62
CA PHE A 169 5.85 -11.75 2.93
C PHE A 169 7.15 -12.39 3.39
N ARG A 170 7.29 -12.68 4.68
CA ARG A 170 8.53 -13.24 5.23
C ARG A 170 8.78 -14.61 4.62
N LEU A 171 10.01 -14.83 4.14
CA LEU A 171 10.45 -16.17 3.79
C LEU A 171 10.87 -16.89 5.09
N ALA A 172 10.32 -18.07 5.32
CA ALA A 172 10.65 -18.89 6.48
C ALA A 172 12.13 -19.34 6.44
N GLY A 173 12.70 -19.64 7.60
CA GLY A 173 14.08 -20.10 7.73
C GLY A 173 15.13 -18.99 7.78
N PHE A 174 14.72 -17.73 7.88
CA PHE A 174 15.58 -16.56 8.07
C PHE A 174 15.26 -15.84 9.38
N LEU A 175 16.23 -15.09 9.90
CA LEU A 175 16.06 -14.29 11.11
C LEU A 175 15.19 -13.06 10.86
N HIS A 176 14.27 -12.83 11.79
CA HIS A 176 13.61 -11.57 12.07
C HIS A 176 14.41 -10.82 13.13
N GLN A 177 14.93 -9.65 12.78
CA GLN A 177 15.92 -8.89 13.56
C GLN A 177 15.46 -7.45 13.84
N LYS A 178 14.15 -7.21 13.83
CA LYS A 178 13.59 -5.88 14.03
C LYS A 178 13.99 -5.36 15.43
N PRO A 179 14.43 -4.09 15.56
CA PRO A 179 14.89 -3.53 16.83
C PRO A 179 13.84 -3.64 17.95
N GLY A 180 14.32 -3.67 19.19
CA GLY A 180 13.48 -3.78 20.38
C GLY A 180 12.95 -5.19 20.67
N ARG A 181 13.50 -6.24 20.02
CA ARG A 181 13.10 -7.64 20.18
C ARG A 181 14.31 -8.55 20.12
N LYS A 182 14.24 -9.72 20.76
CA LYS A 182 15.22 -10.79 20.52
C LYS A 182 15.09 -11.30 19.08
N PRO A 183 16.19 -11.48 18.34
CA PRO A 183 16.14 -12.11 17.02
C PRO A 183 15.38 -13.43 17.06
N PHE A 184 14.58 -13.67 16.03
CA PHE A 184 13.72 -14.86 15.95
C PHE A 184 13.92 -15.54 14.60
N SER A 185 14.23 -16.83 14.58
CA SER A 185 14.25 -17.60 13.34
C SER A 185 12.82 -17.90 12.91
N SER A 186 12.37 -17.26 11.83
CA SER A 186 11.04 -17.51 11.27
C SER A 186 10.90 -18.98 10.92
N ARG A 187 9.79 -19.60 11.34
CA ARG A 187 9.62 -21.06 11.25
C ARG A 187 8.22 -21.42 10.76
N ILE A 188 8.14 -22.56 10.10
CA ILE A 188 6.87 -23.12 9.66
C ILE A 188 6.24 -23.85 10.85
N LEU A 189 4.97 -23.55 11.12
CA LEU A 189 4.16 -24.24 12.13
C LEU A 189 3.20 -25.26 11.53
N HIS A 190 2.80 -25.04 10.28
CA HIS A 190 1.87 -25.91 9.57
C HIS A 190 2.19 -25.95 8.09
N LEU A 191 2.06 -27.14 7.51
CA LEU A 191 2.07 -27.41 6.08
C LEU A 191 0.85 -28.25 5.73
N GLY A 192 0.12 -27.83 4.70
CA GLY A 192 -0.97 -28.56 4.08
C GLY A 192 -0.59 -28.91 2.65
N PHE A 193 -0.97 -30.12 2.22
CA PHE A 193 -0.69 -30.66 0.89
C PHE A 193 -1.95 -30.74 0.01
N GLU A 194 -3.01 -30.06 0.45
CA GLU A 194 -4.27 -30.01 -0.29
C GLU A 194 -4.10 -29.29 -1.62
N PRO A 195 -4.89 -29.65 -2.66
CA PRO A 195 -4.91 -28.91 -3.91
C PRO A 195 -5.20 -27.41 -3.72
N PRO A 196 -4.83 -26.57 -4.69
CA PRO A 196 -5.18 -25.16 -4.67
C PRO A 196 -6.70 -24.95 -4.55
N VAL A 197 -7.10 -23.97 -3.75
CA VAL A 197 -8.49 -23.72 -3.39
C VAL A 197 -9.15 -22.77 -4.38
N LYS A 198 -10.36 -23.08 -4.83
CA LYS A 198 -11.20 -22.16 -5.61
C LYS A 198 -11.55 -20.92 -4.80
N LEU A 199 -11.51 -19.74 -5.42
CA LEU A 199 -11.87 -18.49 -4.74
C LEU A 199 -13.29 -18.52 -4.15
N SER A 200 -14.27 -19.15 -4.83
CA SER A 200 -15.64 -19.30 -4.34
C SER A 200 -15.76 -20.08 -3.02
N ARG A 201 -14.75 -20.87 -2.64
CA ARG A 201 -14.75 -21.51 -1.32
C ARG A 201 -14.67 -20.50 -0.18
N PHE A 202 -14.20 -19.28 -0.44
CA PHE A 202 -14.13 -18.19 0.53
C PHE A 202 -15.42 -17.36 0.64
N ASP A 203 -16.50 -17.73 -0.04
CA ASP A 203 -17.78 -16.97 -0.02
C ASP A 203 -18.39 -16.83 1.38
N PHE A 204 -18.04 -17.73 2.31
CA PHE A 204 -18.44 -17.65 3.72
C PHE A 204 -17.84 -16.46 4.48
N LEU A 205 -16.77 -15.84 3.96
CA LEU A 205 -16.15 -14.70 4.63
C LEU A 205 -17.16 -13.54 4.70
N PRO A 206 -17.06 -12.66 5.71
CA PRO A 206 -17.89 -11.47 5.75
C PRO A 206 -17.67 -10.69 4.46
N GLN A 207 -18.73 -10.16 3.87
CA GLN A 207 -18.56 -9.12 2.87
C GLN A 207 -17.72 -8.02 3.53
N MET A 208 -16.80 -7.42 2.77
CA MET A 208 -16.29 -6.14 3.22
C MET A 208 -17.52 -5.26 3.50
N PRO A 209 -17.52 -4.47 4.59
CA PRO A 209 -18.49 -3.39 4.69
C PRO A 209 -18.50 -2.74 3.32
N GLU A 210 -19.68 -2.33 2.83
CA GLU A 210 -19.67 -1.24 1.88
C GLU A 210 -18.86 -0.15 2.60
N GLN A 211 -17.57 -0.06 2.27
CA GLN A 211 -16.92 1.21 2.16
C GLN A 211 -17.88 1.91 1.24
N SER A 212 -18.83 2.67 1.83
CA SER A 212 -19.88 3.42 1.14
C SER A 212 -19.31 3.72 -0.20
N ARG A 213 -19.74 2.98 -1.25
CA ARG A 213 -18.95 2.78 -2.49
C ARG A 213 -18.10 4.01 -2.62
N ARG A 214 -16.79 3.97 -2.33
CA ARG A 214 -15.99 5.19 -2.44
C ARG A 214 -16.14 5.49 -3.90
N SER A 215 -17.05 6.40 -4.17
CA SER A 215 -17.83 6.27 -5.37
C SER A 215 -16.83 6.46 -6.47
N SER A 216 -17.08 5.87 -7.62
CA SER A 216 -16.50 6.41 -8.85
C SER A 216 -16.73 7.94 -8.95
N GLN A 217 -17.57 8.55 -8.10
CA GLN A 217 -17.53 9.93 -7.63
C GLN A 217 -16.57 10.14 -6.42
N GLY A 218 -15.26 10.07 -6.61
CA GLY A 218 -14.31 10.38 -5.55
C GLY A 218 -14.35 11.86 -5.15
N GLY A 219 -15.27 12.24 -4.26
CA GLY A 219 -15.33 13.59 -3.69
C GLY A 219 -15.70 14.70 -4.68
N ILE A 220 -16.51 14.37 -5.68
CA ILE A 220 -17.11 15.34 -6.59
C ILE A 220 -18.05 16.25 -5.78
N GLY A 221 -17.80 17.57 -5.76
CA GLY A 221 -18.64 18.55 -5.07
C GLY A 221 -18.55 18.57 -3.54
N VAL A 222 -17.46 18.06 -2.95
CA VAL A 222 -17.21 18.14 -1.49
C VAL A 222 -16.74 19.53 -1.07
N VAL A 223 -16.02 20.22 -1.96
CA VAL A 223 -15.51 21.58 -1.72
C VAL A 223 -16.41 22.57 -2.46
N ASP A 224 -17.27 23.27 -1.73
CA ASP A 224 -18.02 24.42 -2.24
C ASP A 224 -17.19 25.73 -2.15
N ALA A 225 -17.76 26.85 -2.58
CA ALA A 225 -17.09 28.16 -2.55
C ALA A 225 -16.70 28.59 -1.12
N LYS A 226 -17.50 28.25 -0.11
CA LYS A 226 -17.23 28.60 1.30
C LYS A 226 -16.04 27.79 1.83
N ALA A 227 -16.00 26.50 1.54
CA ALA A 227 -14.90 25.61 1.89
C ALA A 227 -13.61 25.99 1.14
N ALA A 228 -13.70 26.37 -0.13
CA ALA A 228 -12.57 26.87 -0.91
C ALA A 228 -12.01 28.18 -0.34
N ALA A 229 -12.87 29.14 -0.01
CA ALA A 229 -12.45 30.39 0.62
C ALA A 229 -11.76 30.16 1.97
N LEU A 230 -12.25 29.20 2.76
CA LEU A 230 -11.60 28.79 4.01
C LEU A 230 -10.22 28.15 3.74
N LEU A 231 -10.12 27.27 2.73
CA LEU A 231 -8.86 26.65 2.33
C LEU A 231 -7.79 27.69 1.97
N PHE A 232 -8.12 28.66 1.12
CA PHE A 232 -7.17 29.67 0.63
C PHE A 232 -6.68 30.64 1.72
N ARG A 233 -7.41 30.79 2.83
CA ARG A 233 -6.93 31.55 4.00
C ARG A 233 -5.81 30.85 4.77
N HIS A 234 -5.67 29.53 4.59
CA HIS A 234 -4.77 28.71 5.39
C HIS A 234 -3.72 27.96 4.56
N TYR A 235 -3.91 27.86 3.24
CA TYR A 235 -2.94 27.22 2.37
C TYR A 235 -1.81 28.20 2.01
N PRO A 236 -0.53 27.83 2.16
CA PRO A 236 0.58 28.71 1.83
C PRO A 236 0.70 28.85 0.31
N ILE A 237 0.59 30.07 -0.21
CA ILE A 237 0.60 30.31 -1.66
C ILE A 237 1.96 29.94 -2.29
N GLU A 238 3.04 30.05 -1.52
CA GLU A 238 4.41 29.71 -1.90
C GLU A 238 4.58 28.21 -2.21
N ALA A 239 3.61 27.37 -1.82
CA ALA A 239 3.56 25.97 -2.21
C ALA A 239 3.17 25.76 -3.68
N LEU A 240 2.65 26.79 -4.37
CA LEU A 240 2.30 26.76 -5.80
C LEU A 240 3.41 27.33 -6.69
N ASN A 241 4.66 27.26 -6.26
CA ASN A 241 5.85 27.85 -6.90
C ASN A 241 6.30 27.25 -8.24
N SER A 242 5.58 26.29 -8.80
CA SER A 242 5.93 25.66 -10.07
C SER A 242 4.69 25.21 -10.83
N ASN A 243 4.80 25.10 -12.15
CA ASN A 243 3.70 24.62 -12.98
C ASN A 243 3.23 23.21 -12.59
N GLU A 244 4.13 22.33 -12.13
CA GLU A 244 3.77 20.99 -11.64
C GLU A 244 2.98 21.05 -10.33
N ALA A 245 3.43 21.87 -9.37
CA ALA A 245 2.73 22.05 -8.10
C ALA A 245 1.35 22.70 -8.30
N TRP A 246 1.28 23.73 -9.15
CA TRP A 246 0.05 24.39 -9.54
C TRP A 246 -0.93 23.42 -10.21
N LEU A 247 -0.50 22.68 -11.25
CA LEU A 247 -1.35 21.72 -11.96
C LEU A 247 -1.85 20.61 -11.03
N THR A 248 -0.99 20.10 -10.16
CA THR A 248 -1.36 19.06 -9.19
C THR A 248 -2.43 19.57 -8.23
N PHE A 249 -2.28 20.78 -7.70
CA PHE A 249 -3.26 21.39 -6.81
C PHE A 249 -4.56 21.71 -7.55
N ALA A 250 -4.48 22.35 -8.72
CA ALA A 250 -5.62 22.77 -9.52
C ALA A 250 -6.49 21.58 -9.96
N MET A 251 -5.89 20.50 -10.44
CA MET A 251 -6.61 19.27 -10.81
C MET A 251 -7.26 18.59 -9.60
N ALA A 252 -6.58 18.58 -8.44
CA ALA A 252 -7.14 18.01 -7.22
C ALA A 252 -8.30 18.84 -6.67
N LEU A 253 -8.22 20.18 -6.75
CA LEU A 253 -9.29 21.10 -6.40
C LEU A 253 -10.47 20.99 -7.37
N HIS A 254 -10.20 20.98 -8.67
CA HIS A 254 -11.21 20.77 -9.71
C HIS A 254 -12.00 19.48 -9.46
N ALA A 255 -11.31 18.37 -9.19
CA ALA A 255 -11.97 17.12 -8.82
C ALA A 255 -12.79 17.23 -7.52
N ALA A 256 -12.29 17.96 -6.52
CA ALA A 256 -12.95 18.12 -5.23
C ALA A 256 -14.21 19.01 -5.26
N CYS A 257 -14.32 19.89 -6.25
CA CYS A 257 -15.45 20.81 -6.43
C CYS A 257 -16.32 20.50 -7.65
N ASP A 258 -16.05 19.41 -8.39
CA ASP A 258 -16.72 19.12 -9.67
C ASP A 258 -16.58 20.24 -10.72
N GLY A 259 -15.42 20.89 -10.78
CA GLY A 259 -15.18 21.99 -11.70
C GLY A 259 -15.99 23.26 -11.43
N HIS A 260 -16.55 23.44 -10.23
CA HIS A 260 -17.39 24.58 -9.86
C HIS A 260 -16.75 25.93 -10.20
N GLY A 261 -17.40 26.72 -11.06
CA GLY A 261 -16.84 27.97 -11.60
C GLY A 261 -16.50 29.03 -10.54
N GLU A 262 -17.28 29.14 -9.46
CA GLU A 262 -16.96 30.07 -8.37
C GLU A 262 -15.70 29.65 -7.59
N VAL A 263 -15.46 28.35 -7.46
CA VAL A 263 -14.23 27.82 -6.82
C VAL A 263 -13.02 28.09 -7.69
N ALA A 264 -13.17 27.97 -9.01
CA ALA A 264 -12.14 28.35 -9.99
C ALA A 264 -11.77 29.83 -9.85
N ARG A 265 -12.77 30.72 -9.78
CA ARG A 265 -12.56 32.16 -9.59
C ARG A 265 -11.80 32.46 -8.29
N LEU A 266 -12.23 31.87 -7.17
CA LEU A 266 -11.54 32.03 -5.89
C LEU A 266 -10.10 31.50 -5.92
N PHE A 267 -9.85 30.43 -6.66
CA PHE A 267 -8.51 29.87 -6.81
C PHE A 267 -7.59 30.78 -7.62
N PHE A 268 -8.09 31.40 -8.70
CA PHE A 268 -7.33 32.38 -9.47
C PHE A 268 -7.09 33.66 -8.66
N ASP A 269 -8.09 34.16 -7.94
CA ASP A 269 -7.93 35.28 -7.00
C ASP A 269 -6.85 34.98 -5.95
N PHE A 270 -6.79 33.75 -5.44
CA PHE A 270 -5.74 33.30 -4.52
C PHE A 270 -4.36 33.25 -5.20
N CYS A 271 -4.26 32.76 -6.43
CA CYS A 271 -2.99 32.74 -7.17
C CYS A 271 -2.46 34.15 -7.45
N LEU A 272 -3.34 35.10 -7.78
CA LEU A 272 -3.00 36.51 -7.98
C LEU A 272 -2.46 37.20 -6.70
N SER A 273 -2.65 36.60 -5.53
CA SER A 273 -2.08 37.14 -4.29
C SER A 273 -0.57 36.94 -4.15
N ASP A 274 0.04 36.05 -4.96
CA ASP A 274 1.48 35.84 -5.00
C ASP A 274 2.15 36.83 -5.98
N PRO A 275 3.03 37.73 -5.51
CA PRO A 275 3.74 38.68 -6.37
C PRO A 275 4.65 38.03 -7.42
N THR A 276 5.00 36.75 -7.24
CA THR A 276 5.82 35.97 -8.17
C THR A 276 4.99 35.19 -9.19
N TYR A 277 3.67 35.23 -9.05
CA TYR A 277 2.73 34.67 -10.01
C TYR A 277 2.78 35.50 -11.30
N CYS A 278 3.70 35.13 -12.19
CA CYS A 278 3.88 35.77 -13.49
C CYS A 278 2.70 35.43 -14.40
N ASN A 279 2.08 36.47 -14.95
CA ASN A 279 0.92 36.43 -15.85
C ASN A 279 1.26 35.87 -17.25
N ASP A 280 2.27 35.01 -17.38
CA ASP A 280 2.64 34.35 -18.65
C ASP A 280 1.49 33.50 -19.21
N TYR A 281 0.44 33.27 -18.41
CA TYR A 281 -0.84 32.72 -18.79
C TYR A 281 -1.91 33.70 -18.32
N ASP A 282 -2.59 34.38 -19.25
CA ASP A 282 -3.74 35.21 -18.93
C ASP A 282 -4.82 34.39 -18.17
N ASP A 283 -5.70 35.06 -17.43
CA ASP A 283 -6.83 34.40 -16.74
C ASP A 283 -7.63 33.51 -17.73
N ALA A 284 -7.65 33.86 -19.01
CA ALA A 284 -8.27 33.07 -20.07
C ALA A 284 -7.54 31.73 -20.32
N CYS A 285 -6.20 31.68 -20.28
CA CYS A 285 -5.40 30.46 -20.39
C CYS A 285 -5.59 29.55 -19.17
N ASN A 286 -5.64 30.11 -17.96
CA ASN A 286 -5.86 29.32 -16.75
C ASN A 286 -7.31 28.83 -16.65
N GLN A 287 -8.28 29.62 -17.09
CA GLN A 287 -9.67 29.21 -17.25
C GLN A 287 -9.79 28.07 -18.28
N ALA A 288 -9.16 28.19 -19.45
CA ALA A 288 -9.16 27.13 -20.46
C ALA A 288 -8.48 25.84 -19.96
N ARG A 289 -7.42 25.96 -19.15
CA ARG A 289 -6.79 24.82 -18.47
C ARG A 289 -7.74 24.16 -17.48
N TRP A 290 -8.41 24.96 -16.64
CA TRP A 290 -9.40 24.46 -15.68
C TRP A 290 -10.52 23.70 -16.37
N GLU A 291 -11.09 24.27 -17.44
CA GLU A 291 -12.14 23.65 -18.25
C GLU A 291 -11.68 22.39 -19.00
N SER A 292 -10.37 22.24 -19.24
CA SER A 292 -9.80 21.04 -19.86
C SER A 292 -9.63 19.86 -18.91
N PHE A 293 -9.78 20.07 -17.59
CA PHE A 293 -9.67 19.01 -16.61
C PHE A 293 -10.90 18.10 -16.62
N ASP A 294 -10.66 16.79 -16.53
CA ASP A 294 -11.71 15.78 -16.59
C ASP A 294 -11.74 15.01 -15.26
N SER A 295 -12.81 15.26 -14.48
CA SER A 295 -13.06 14.61 -13.20
C SER A 295 -13.38 13.11 -13.33
N ASN A 296 -13.69 12.61 -14.53
CA ASN A 296 -14.06 11.21 -14.80
C ASN A 296 -12.91 10.32 -15.27
N ARG A 297 -11.67 10.83 -15.35
CA ARG A 297 -10.52 9.98 -15.69
C ARG A 297 -10.24 8.97 -14.57
N ALA A 298 -10.25 7.68 -14.93
CA ALA A 298 -10.09 6.53 -14.02
C ALA A 298 -8.81 6.53 -13.13
N ASN A 299 -7.84 7.41 -13.40
CA ASN A 299 -6.60 7.59 -12.62
C ASN A 299 -6.33 9.08 -12.26
N GLY A 300 -7.36 9.93 -12.23
CA GLY A 300 -7.23 11.36 -11.93
C GLY A 300 -6.86 11.66 -10.46
N LEU A 301 -6.34 12.87 -10.21
CA LEU A 301 -6.19 13.38 -8.85
C LEU A 301 -7.57 13.58 -8.22
N THR A 302 -7.69 13.35 -6.91
CA THR A 302 -8.99 13.32 -6.20
C THR A 302 -9.03 14.33 -5.06
N ALA A 303 -10.20 14.52 -4.44
CA ALA A 303 -10.31 15.23 -3.16
C ALA A 303 -9.37 14.67 -2.07
N GLY A 304 -9.02 13.38 -2.15
CA GLY A 304 -8.01 12.77 -1.28
C GLY A 304 -6.60 13.31 -1.50
N THR A 305 -6.25 13.64 -2.75
CA THR A 305 -5.00 14.34 -3.10
C THR A 305 -5.00 15.74 -2.50
N LEU A 306 -6.09 16.50 -2.65
CA LEU A 306 -6.20 17.85 -2.08
C LEU A 306 -6.05 17.82 -0.55
N ARG A 307 -6.73 16.88 0.13
CA ARG A 307 -6.60 16.67 1.58
C ARG A 307 -5.16 16.30 2.00
N LYS A 308 -4.43 15.57 1.16
CA LYS A 308 -3.01 15.26 1.39
C LYS A 308 -2.14 16.51 1.24
N LEU A 309 -2.31 17.29 0.17
CA LEU A 309 -1.59 18.55 -0.04
C LEU A 309 -1.81 19.51 1.14
N CYS A 310 -3.04 19.64 1.64
CA CYS A 310 -3.34 20.45 2.83
C CYS A 310 -2.49 20.02 4.04
N ARG A 311 -2.38 18.71 4.31
CA ARG A 311 -1.57 18.21 5.43
C ARG A 311 -0.08 18.42 5.20
N ASP A 312 0.40 18.14 3.99
CA ASP A 312 1.81 18.23 3.65
C ASP A 312 2.32 19.68 3.71
N HIS A 313 1.43 20.65 3.46
CA HIS A 313 1.72 22.09 3.50
C HIS A 313 1.20 22.82 4.75
N GLY A 314 0.87 22.07 5.82
CA GLY A 314 0.66 22.67 7.15
C GLY A 314 -0.70 23.33 7.40
N VAL A 315 -1.72 23.06 6.60
CA VAL A 315 -3.09 23.52 6.89
C VAL A 315 -3.56 22.89 8.23
N PRO A 316 -4.12 23.68 9.17
CA PRO A 316 -4.56 23.17 10.47
C PRO A 316 -5.55 22.01 10.37
N GLY A 317 -5.42 21.02 11.25
CA GLY A 317 -6.21 19.78 11.20
C GLY A 317 -7.72 20.01 11.36
N ASP A 318 -8.13 21.01 12.15
CA ASP A 318 -9.52 21.42 12.32
C ASP A 318 -10.09 22.11 11.08
N VAL A 319 -9.28 22.89 10.36
CA VAL A 319 -9.64 23.49 9.07
C VAL A 319 -9.85 22.40 8.02
N ILE A 320 -8.92 21.43 7.93
CA ILE A 320 -9.05 20.26 7.05
C ILE A 320 -10.32 19.47 7.40
N PHE A 321 -10.62 19.29 8.69
CA PHE A 321 -11.83 18.60 9.11
C PHE A 321 -13.09 19.32 8.63
N ARG A 322 -13.18 20.65 8.77
CA ARG A 322 -14.32 21.45 8.32
C ARG A 322 -14.50 21.42 6.80
N ILE A 323 -13.42 21.47 6.03
CA ILE A 323 -13.48 21.48 4.55
C ILE A 323 -13.98 20.14 3.99
N PHE A 324 -13.57 19.02 4.60
CA PHE A 324 -13.77 17.71 3.95
C PHE A 324 -14.69 16.73 4.70
N ASN A 325 -15.19 17.08 5.88
CA ASN A 325 -16.05 16.20 6.70
C ASN A 325 -17.26 16.96 7.28
N ASP A 326 -17.74 18.04 6.64
CA ASP A 326 -18.86 18.79 7.19
C ASP A 326 -20.11 17.91 7.27
N ALA A 327 -20.40 17.44 8.48
CA ALA A 327 -21.53 16.60 8.87
C ALA A 327 -22.82 17.43 9.02
N SER A 328 -22.94 18.54 8.28
CA SER A 328 -24.10 19.43 8.28
C SER A 328 -25.05 19.20 7.10
N LYS A 329 -24.79 18.23 6.21
CA LYS A 329 -25.75 17.86 5.15
C LYS A 329 -26.84 16.85 5.58
N ASP A 330 -26.80 16.33 6.81
CA ASP A 330 -27.73 15.29 7.29
C ASP A 330 -28.73 15.77 8.37
N PHE A 331 -28.86 17.08 8.64
CA PHE A 331 -29.81 17.60 9.65
C PHE A 331 -30.80 18.66 9.15
N GLU A 332 -30.98 18.80 7.84
CA GLU A 332 -32.09 19.56 7.26
C GLU A 332 -32.98 18.63 6.42
N ASN A 333 -33.64 17.68 7.09
CA ASN A 333 -34.86 17.00 6.65
C ASN A 333 -35.37 16.13 7.82
N VAL A 334 -35.84 16.80 8.89
CA VAL A 334 -36.83 16.27 9.84
C VAL A 334 -37.88 17.35 10.05
#